data_AF-A0A5J6GC62-F1
#
_entry.id   AF-A0A5J6GC62-F1
#
_cell.length_a   1.000
_cell.length_b   1.000
_cell.length_c   1.000
_cell.angle_alpha   90.00
_cell.angle_beta   90.00
_cell.angle_gamma   90.00
#
_symmetry.space_group_name_H-M   'P 1'
#
loop_
_entity.id
_entity.type
_entity.pdbx_description
1 polymer ?
#
loop_
_entity_poly.entity_id
_entity_poly.type
_entity_poly.pdbx_seq_one_letter_code
_entity_poly.pdbx_strand_id
1 'polypeptide(L)'
;MDEAGEAVEAGAARSYPVVADVNVRSGPGTSYGNVGRLRAGSRVTIQCQKPGETVTGPTGTSKIWDRIGSGRYVSDTYIRTGSNGYVAPRC
;
A
#
# COMPACT_ATOMS: atom_id res chain seq x y z
N MET A 1 -31.37 16.23 -10.59
CA MET A 1 -31.17 14.76 -10.57
C MET A 1 -29.70 14.50 -10.85
N ASP A 2 -28.78 15.10 -10.09
CA ASP A 2 -28.31 14.67 -8.76
C ASP A 2 -27.13 13.70 -8.87
N GLU A 3 -26.05 14.08 -8.19
CA GLU A 3 -24.67 13.64 -8.24
C GLU A 3 -24.41 12.17 -7.93
N ALA A 4 -23.34 11.63 -8.53
CA ALA A 4 -22.51 10.61 -7.88
C ALA A 4 -21.04 11.00 -8.06
N GLY A 5 -20.64 12.07 -7.37
CA GLY A 5 -19.25 12.26 -7.02
C GLY A 5 -18.82 11.08 -6.15
N GLU A 6 -17.82 10.32 -6.61
CA GLU A 6 -17.18 9.27 -5.82
C GLU A 6 -16.45 9.94 -4.65
N ALA A 7 -17.19 10.24 -3.59
CA ALA A 7 -16.67 10.52 -2.28
C ALA A 7 -16.03 9.23 -1.78
N VAL A 8 -14.74 9.06 -2.05
CA VAL A 8 -13.91 8.13 -1.30
C VAL A 8 -13.80 8.68 0.11
N GLU A 9 -14.70 8.20 0.98
CA GLU A 9 -14.60 8.29 2.43
C GLU A 9 -13.13 8.29 2.83
N ALA A 10 -12.66 9.39 3.43
CA ALA A 10 -11.42 9.42 4.18
C ALA A 10 -11.64 8.58 5.45
N GLY A 11 -11.83 7.27 5.26
CA GLY A 11 -12.12 6.31 6.30
C GLY A 11 -10.96 6.35 7.28
N ALA A 12 -11.28 6.59 8.55
CA ALA A 12 -10.36 6.60 9.67
C ALA A 12 -9.17 5.68 9.40
N ALA A 13 -7.98 6.28 9.28
CA ALA A 13 -6.71 5.65 8.94
C ALA A 13 -6.63 4.17 9.37
N ARG A 14 -7.09 3.25 8.51
CA ARG A 14 -7.06 1.83 8.83
C ARG A 14 -5.60 1.41 8.81
N SER A 15 -5.11 0.99 9.96
CA SER A 15 -3.76 0.47 10.09
C SER A 15 -3.79 -1.03 9.78
N TYR A 16 -2.94 -1.47 8.86
CA TYR A 16 -2.85 -2.86 8.44
C TYR A 16 -1.53 -3.46 8.93
N PRO A 17 -1.53 -4.74 9.36
CA PRO A 17 -0.31 -5.40 9.79
C PRO A 17 0.54 -5.82 8.59
N VAL A 18 1.85 -5.64 8.72
CA VAL A 18 2.87 -6.10 7.80
C VAL A 18 3.14 -7.57 8.08
N VAL A 19 3.10 -8.42 7.05
CA VAL A 19 3.22 -9.89 7.22
C VAL A 19 4.65 -10.40 7.21
N ALA A 20 5.57 -9.68 6.58
CA ALA A 20 7.00 -10.02 6.53
C ALA A 20 7.86 -8.76 6.45
N ASP A 21 9.15 -8.89 6.77
CA ASP A 21 10.10 -7.80 6.62
C ASP A 21 10.13 -7.29 5.18
N VAL A 22 10.01 -5.97 5.01
CA VAL A 22 9.94 -5.35 3.69
C VAL A 22 10.63 -4.00 3.67
N ASN A 23 11.27 -3.71 2.55
CA ASN A 23 11.90 -2.43 2.30
C ASN A 23 10.86 -1.40 1.86
N VAL A 24 10.90 -0.22 2.47
CA VAL A 24 10.12 0.93 2.03
C VAL A 24 10.86 1.59 0.87
N ARG A 25 10.15 1.80 -0.23
CA ARG A 25 10.69 2.34 -1.48
C ARG A 25 10.25 3.78 -1.69
N SER A 26 11.07 4.57 -2.38
CA SER A 26 10.71 5.96 -2.75
C SER A 26 9.64 6.06 -3.84
N GLY A 27 9.32 4.93 -4.50
CA GLY A 27 8.32 4.85 -5.55
C GLY A 27 7.73 3.44 -5.70
N PRO A 28 6.80 3.26 -6.65
CA PRO A 28 6.03 2.04 -6.83
C PRO A 28 6.82 0.97 -7.62
N GLY A 29 7.99 0.60 -7.13
CA GLY A 29 8.87 -0.38 -7.77
C GLY A 29 10.06 -0.77 -6.91
N THR A 30 10.63 -1.94 -7.17
CA THR A 30 11.81 -2.45 -6.48
C THR A 30 13.10 -1.74 -6.91
N SER A 31 13.10 -1.15 -8.11
CA SER A 31 14.17 -0.31 -8.66
C SER A 31 14.30 1.05 -7.97
N TYR A 32 13.26 1.51 -7.27
CA TYR A 32 13.31 2.77 -6.53
C TYR A 32 14.20 2.63 -5.27
N GLY A 33 14.78 3.77 -4.87
CA GLY A 33 15.65 3.86 -3.70
C GLY A 33 14.96 3.35 -2.44
N ASN A 34 15.73 2.65 -1.59
CA ASN A 34 15.28 2.28 -0.25
C ASN A 34 15.27 3.53 0.62
N VAL A 35 14.11 3.83 1.23
CA VAL A 35 13.92 4.95 2.16
C VAL A 35 13.57 4.49 3.57
N GLY A 36 13.76 3.20 3.84
CA GLY A 36 13.50 2.58 5.14
C GLY A 36 13.14 1.11 5.05
N ARG A 37 12.76 0.54 6.20
CA ARG A 37 12.35 -0.85 6.32
C ARG A 37 11.23 -0.98 7.35
N LEU A 38 10.29 -1.87 7.08
CA LEU A 38 9.28 -2.31 8.02
C LEU A 38 9.61 -3.74 8.44
N ARG A 39 9.35 -4.03 9.71
CA ARG A 39 9.48 -5.37 10.26
C ARG A 39 8.13 -6.09 10.22
N ALA A 40 8.15 -7.41 10.09
CA ALA A 40 6.96 -8.24 10.27
C ALA A 40 6.26 -7.90 11.59
N GLY A 41 4.93 -7.85 11.57
CA GLY A 41 4.10 -7.45 12.72
C GLY A 41 3.94 -5.94 12.94
N SER A 42 4.74 -5.11 12.25
CA SER A 42 4.53 -3.65 12.25
C SER A 42 3.16 -3.30 11.67
N ARG A 43 2.58 -2.18 12.08
CA ARG A 43 1.31 -1.69 11.53
C ARG A 43 1.55 -0.42 10.72
N VAL A 44 0.93 -0.32 9.55
CA VAL A 44 1.04 0.85 8.67
C VAL A 44 -0.32 1.34 8.25
N THR A 45 -0.46 2.65 8.15
CA THR A 45 -1.64 3.29 7.55
C THR A 45 -1.38 3.48 6.06
N ILE A 46 -2.34 3.07 5.23
CA ILE A 46 -2.30 3.30 3.79
C ILE A 46 -3.00 4.64 3.53
N GLN A 47 -2.28 5.61 2.97
CA GLN A 47 -2.83 6.92 2.61
C GLN A 47 -3.52 6.86 1.25
N CYS A 48 -2.87 6.23 0.27
CA CYS A 48 -3.42 5.99 -1.05
C CYS A 48 -2.68 4.82 -1.71
N GLN A 49 -3.26 4.28 -2.76
CA GLN A 49 -2.73 3.16 -3.51
C GLN A 49 -2.55 3.50 -4.97
N LYS A 50 -1.51 2.95 -5.60
CA LYS A 50 -1.31 3.13 -7.04
C LYS A 50 -0.67 1.92 -7.68
N PRO A 51 -0.90 1.69 -8.98
CA PRO A 51 -0.24 0.62 -9.71
C PRO A 51 1.26 0.92 -9.89
N GLY A 52 2.05 -0.14 -9.96
CA GLY A 52 3.49 -0.09 -10.16
C GLY A 52 4.05 -1.42 -10.66
N GLU A 53 5.30 -1.68 -10.28
CA GLU A 53 5.96 -2.96 -10.58
C GLU A 53 5.19 -4.13 -9.94
N THR A 54 5.00 -5.20 -10.69
CA THR A 54 4.42 -6.43 -10.17
C THR A 54 5.44 -7.12 -9.26
N VAL A 55 5.07 -7.29 -8.00
CA VAL A 55 5.91 -7.97 -7.00
C VAL A 55 5.18 -9.21 -6.52
N THR A 56 5.92 -10.31 -6.34
CA THR A 56 5.45 -11.49 -5.62
C THR A 56 5.98 -11.42 -4.20
N GLY A 57 5.06 -11.50 -3.24
CA GLY A 57 5.35 -11.43 -1.81
C GLY A 57 4.52 -12.42 -1.00
N PRO A 58 4.55 -12.30 0.34
CA PRO A 58 3.97 -13.30 1.24
C PRO A 58 2.45 -13.50 1.10
N THR A 59 1.69 -12.50 0.67
CA THR A 59 0.24 -12.62 0.45
C THR A 59 -0.16 -12.92 -1.00
N GLY A 60 0.81 -13.11 -1.91
CA GLY A 60 0.58 -13.42 -3.32
C GLY A 60 1.33 -12.48 -4.26
N THR A 61 0.82 -12.31 -5.47
CA THR A 61 1.39 -11.42 -6.50
C THR A 61 0.46 -10.23 -6.72
N SER A 62 0.99 -9.02 -6.63
CA SER A 62 0.23 -7.79 -6.84
C SER A 62 1.10 -6.73 -7.51
N LYS A 63 0.44 -5.89 -8.32
CA LYS A 63 1.02 -4.67 -8.90
C LYS A 63 0.61 -3.42 -8.12
N ILE A 64 -0.08 -3.58 -6.99
CA ILE A 64 -0.55 -2.48 -6.15
C ILE A 64 0.55 -2.11 -5.17
N TRP A 65 0.78 -0.80 -5.06
CA TRP A 65 1.72 -0.19 -4.14
C TRP A 65 0.99 0.75 -3.19
N ASP A 66 1.22 0.54 -1.90
CA ASP A 66 0.64 1.29 -0.80
C ASP A 66 1.54 2.45 -0.40
N ARG A 67 1.01 3.67 -0.46
CA ARG A 67 1.69 4.85 0.06
C ARG A 67 1.42 4.97 1.56
N ILE A 68 2.45 4.74 2.35
CA ILE A 68 2.40 4.76 3.83
C ILE A 68 2.95 6.06 4.44
N GLY A 69 3.18 7.07 3.61
CA GLY A 69 3.75 8.36 3.98
C GLY A 69 4.31 9.08 2.76
N SER A 70 4.79 10.32 2.96
CA SER A 70 5.36 11.10 1.85
C SER A 70 6.59 10.43 1.29
N GLY A 71 6.53 10.04 0.00
CA GLY A 71 7.62 9.33 -0.68
C GLY A 71 7.92 7.93 -0.11
N ARG A 72 6.97 7.30 0.59
CA ARG A 72 7.16 5.98 1.21
C ARG A 72 6.14 5.00 0.66
N TYR A 73 6.61 4.03 -0.11
CA TYR A 73 5.79 3.02 -0.77
C TYR A 73 6.20 1.62 -0.35
N VAL A 74 5.21 0.74 -0.22
CA VAL A 74 5.39 -0.68 0.09
C VAL A 74 4.48 -1.48 -0.85
N SER A 75 4.91 -2.64 -1.30
CA SER A 75 4.03 -3.50 -2.11
C SER A 75 2.90 -4.05 -1.22
N ASP A 76 1.68 -4.00 -1.74
CA ASP A 76 0.48 -4.54 -1.10
C ASP A 76 0.64 -6.03 -0.73
N THR A 77 1.51 -6.77 -1.43
CA THR A 77 1.85 -8.17 -1.12
C THR A 77 2.48 -8.40 0.26
N TYR A 78 2.92 -7.34 0.94
CA TYR A 78 3.51 -7.38 2.28
C TYR A 78 2.60 -6.82 3.37
N ILE A 79 1.45 -6.25 3.01
CA ILE A 79 0.51 -5.64 3.94
C ILE A 79 -0.78 -6.47 3.91
N ARG A 80 -1.21 -6.98 5.07
CA ARG A 80 -2.45 -7.76 5.14
C ARG A 80 -3.65 -6.83 5.21
N THR A 81 -4.08 -6.39 4.05
CA THR A 81 -5.28 -5.56 3.83
C THR A 81 -6.57 -6.38 3.87
N GLY A 82 -6.48 -7.69 3.60
CA GLY A 82 -7.63 -8.59 3.52
C GLY A 82 -8.35 -8.53 2.16
N SER A 83 -7.75 -7.88 1.15
CA SER A 83 -8.29 -7.80 -0.20
C SER A 83 -7.14 -7.76 -1.20
N ASN A 84 -7.29 -8.41 -2.36
CA ASN A 84 -6.29 -8.35 -3.45
C ASN A 84 -6.51 -7.13 -4.36
N GLY A 85 -7.21 -6.11 -3.87
CA GLY A 85 -7.65 -4.93 -4.62
C GLY A 85 -7.39 -3.65 -3.83
N TYR A 86 -7.88 -2.54 -4.35
CA TYR A 86 -7.72 -1.25 -3.70
C TYR A 86 -8.56 -1.19 -2.41
N VAL A 87 -7.90 -1.01 -1.26
CA VAL A 87 -8.51 -0.77 0.05
C VAL A 87 -8.45 0.71 0.47
N ALA A 88 -7.72 1.52 -0.29
CA ALA A 88 -7.54 2.95 -0.11
C ALA A 88 -7.75 3.67 -1.45
N PRO A 89 -8.05 4.99 -1.45
CA PRO A 89 -8.21 5.77 -2.67
C PRO A 89 -6.94 5.74 -3.53
N ARG A 90 -7.13 6.04 -4.81
CA ARG A 90 -6.02 6.06 -5.78
C ARG A 90 -5.16 7.30 -5.60
N CYS A 91 -3.84 7.09 -5.62
CA CYS A 91 -2.91 8.07 -6.19
C CYS A 91 -2.62 7.72 -7.66
#